data_AF-A0A6J4QKJ2-F1
#
_entry.id   AF-A0A6J4QKJ2-F1
#
_cell.length_a   1.000
_cell.length_b   1.000
_cell.length_c   1.000
_cell.angle_alpha   90.00
_cell.angle_beta   90.00
_cell.angle_gamma   90.00
#
_symmetry.space_group_name_H-M   'P 1'
#
loop_
_entity.id
_entity.type
_entity.pdbx_description
1 polymer ?
#
loop_
_entity_poly.entity_id
_entity_poly.type
_entity_poly.pdbx_seq_one_letter_code
_entity_poly.pdbx_strand_id
1 'polypeptide(L)'
;DFSYDPKKFITGAFDDWAYDYYGVFAFTIEFWSMARAAGVKVDDFIEFFRNPPEEASLKMLAWNDEELGGEGFVPWKSFDHPQLGRIELGGWKTKFTFQNSPPKYLEAECEKLTRFALSHASTAPRLRTSLQTEELSPGLRRIELVVENAGYLPTNVTRVAADKKLAKPVGVTIELPPGASLVSGEPEVELGHLAGRSALTGNRWKSPAFFQGLPSDYARQTVWVVRGEGPIEVEVRGGRAGTTRLNSLL
;
A
#
# COMPACT_ATOMS: atom_id res chain seq x y z
N ASP A 1 -13.80 19.75 -4.81
CA ASP A 1 -12.33 19.72 -5.01
C ASP A 1 -11.69 20.14 -3.70
N PHE A 2 -10.59 19.51 -3.27
CA PHE A 2 -9.94 19.84 -2.00
C PHE A 2 -8.76 20.78 -2.28
N SER A 3 -9.07 22.07 -2.45
CA SER A 3 -8.05 23.12 -2.65
C SER A 3 -8.42 24.42 -1.93
N TYR A 4 -7.46 24.99 -1.19
CA TYR A 4 -7.63 26.27 -0.49
C TYR A 4 -7.60 27.48 -1.43
N ASP A 5 -6.92 27.35 -2.58
CA ASP A 5 -6.83 28.35 -3.64
C ASP A 5 -7.00 27.60 -4.98
N PRO A 6 -8.07 27.85 -5.75
CA PRO A 6 -8.35 27.12 -7.00
C PRO A 6 -7.21 27.15 -8.02
N LYS A 7 -6.26 28.09 -7.89
CA LYS A 7 -5.10 28.24 -8.77
C LYS A 7 -3.84 27.55 -8.25
N LYS A 8 -3.86 26.98 -7.05
CA LYS A 8 -2.71 26.32 -6.42
C LYS A 8 -3.01 24.86 -6.15
N PHE A 9 -2.01 24.03 -6.40
CA PHE A 9 -2.01 22.64 -5.97
C PHE A 9 -1.56 22.56 -4.51
N ILE A 10 -2.17 21.64 -3.76
CA ILE A 10 -1.62 21.24 -2.46
C ILE A 10 -0.37 20.41 -2.76
N THR A 11 0.74 20.77 -2.12
CA THR A 11 2.03 20.13 -2.31
C THR A 11 2.72 19.96 -0.96
N GLY A 12 3.54 18.94 -0.82
CA GLY A 12 4.30 18.68 0.41
C GLY A 12 3.47 17.95 1.45
N ALA A 13 2.40 17.29 1.03
CA ALA A 13 1.67 16.36 1.87
C ALA A 13 2.50 15.08 2.08
N PHE A 14 2.09 14.27 3.06
CA PHE A 14 2.81 13.04 3.39
C PHE A 14 2.83 12.04 2.22
N ASP A 15 1.73 11.96 1.47
CA ASP A 15 1.57 11.12 0.30
C ASP A 15 2.44 11.56 -0.89
N ASP A 16 2.59 12.87 -1.12
CA ASP A 16 3.57 13.41 -2.08
C ASP A 16 4.98 12.93 -1.72
N TRP A 17 5.40 13.15 -0.48
CA TRP A 17 6.73 12.78 -0.01
C TRP A 17 6.95 11.27 -0.06
N ALA A 18 5.98 10.46 0.36
CA ALA A 18 6.07 9.01 0.33
C ALA A 18 6.19 8.49 -1.11
N TYR A 19 5.43 9.05 -2.04
CA TYR A 19 5.56 8.68 -3.46
C TYR A 19 6.92 9.09 -4.01
N ASP A 20 7.39 10.31 -3.72
CA ASP A 20 8.64 10.80 -4.32
C ASP A 20 9.91 10.20 -3.71
N TYR A 21 9.96 10.02 -2.40
CA TYR A 21 11.16 9.60 -1.68
C TYR A 21 11.17 8.11 -1.35
N TYR A 22 10.01 7.48 -1.25
CA TYR A 22 9.90 6.03 -1.07
C TYR A 22 9.39 5.33 -2.33
N GLY A 23 8.87 6.02 -3.34
CA GLY A 23 8.38 5.34 -4.55
C GLY A 23 7.25 4.35 -4.23
N VAL A 24 6.40 4.65 -3.25
CA VAL A 24 5.25 3.82 -2.85
C VAL A 24 3.95 4.55 -3.16
N PHE A 25 2.88 3.80 -3.41
CA PHE A 25 1.55 4.40 -3.41
C PHE A 25 1.18 4.80 -1.98
N ALA A 26 0.79 6.05 -1.81
CA ALA A 26 0.34 6.61 -0.55
C ALA A 26 -1.03 7.27 -0.75
N PHE A 27 -1.85 7.24 0.30
CA PHE A 27 -3.24 7.67 0.23
C PHE A 27 -3.59 8.49 1.47
N THR A 28 -4.17 9.66 1.24
CA THR A 28 -4.88 10.42 2.27
C THR A 28 -6.36 10.00 2.24
N ILE A 29 -6.85 9.42 3.34
CA ILE A 29 -8.22 8.88 3.41
C ILE A 29 -9.03 9.67 4.44
N GLU A 30 -9.95 10.49 3.94
CA GLU A 30 -10.94 11.20 4.74
C GLU A 30 -12.13 10.28 5.01
N PHE A 31 -12.13 9.59 6.16
CA PHE A 31 -13.05 8.48 6.41
C PHE A 31 -14.36 8.89 7.11
N TRP A 32 -14.35 9.95 7.93
CA TRP A 32 -15.51 10.38 8.70
C TRP A 32 -16.07 11.72 8.22
N SER A 33 -17.40 11.88 8.28
CA SER A 33 -18.06 13.15 8.02
C SER A 33 -19.37 13.25 8.81
N MET A 34 -19.38 14.12 9.80
CA MET A 34 -20.61 14.45 10.54
C MET A 34 -21.67 15.08 9.64
N ALA A 35 -21.28 15.95 8.70
CA ALA A 35 -22.20 16.54 7.75
C ALA A 35 -22.95 15.44 6.98
N ARG A 36 -22.23 14.44 6.47
CA ARG A 36 -22.84 13.29 5.79
C ARG A 36 -23.72 12.46 6.73
N ALA A 37 -23.29 12.23 7.97
CA ALA A 37 -24.09 11.52 8.98
C ALA A 37 -25.41 12.25 9.28
N ALA A 38 -25.40 13.58 9.26
CA ALA A 38 -26.57 14.45 9.41
C ALA A 38 -27.39 14.65 8.11
N GLY A 39 -27.11 13.88 7.05
CA GLY A 39 -27.80 14.01 5.76
C GLY A 39 -27.49 15.29 4.98
N VAL A 40 -26.42 16.00 5.34
CA VAL A 40 -25.94 17.19 4.65
C VAL A 40 -25.00 16.80 3.51
N LYS A 41 -25.33 17.25 2.29
CA LYS A 41 -24.45 17.13 1.14
C LYS A 41 -23.38 18.21 1.19
N VAL A 42 -22.12 17.82 1.05
CA VAL A 42 -20.97 18.73 1.01
C VAL A 42 -20.33 18.65 -0.38
N ASP A 43 -20.50 19.71 -1.17
CA ASP A 43 -19.99 19.78 -2.55
C ASP A 43 -18.58 20.41 -2.60
N ASP A 44 -18.35 21.48 -1.83
CA ASP A 44 -17.04 22.08 -1.58
C ASP A 44 -16.71 21.96 -0.10
N PHE A 45 -15.76 21.07 0.23
CA PHE A 45 -15.38 20.81 1.62
C PHE A 45 -14.83 22.06 2.30
N ILE A 46 -13.91 22.78 1.63
CA ILE A 46 -13.21 23.89 2.26
C ILE A 46 -14.16 25.06 2.47
N GLU A 47 -14.98 25.37 1.48
CA GLU A 47 -15.96 26.46 1.62
C GLU A 47 -17.06 26.11 2.62
N PHE A 48 -17.52 24.85 2.64
CA PHE A 48 -18.50 24.39 3.63
C PHE A 48 -18.00 24.58 5.06
N PHE A 49 -16.74 24.27 5.36
CA PHE A 49 -16.19 24.45 6.70
C PHE A 49 -15.80 25.90 7.02
N ARG A 50 -15.56 26.73 6.01
CA ARG A 50 -15.32 28.16 6.20
C ARG A 50 -16.63 28.91 6.50
N ASN A 51 -17.69 28.59 5.76
CA ASN A 51 -18.99 29.24 5.82
C ASN A 51 -20.12 28.19 5.76
N PRO A 52 -20.35 27.41 6.83
CA PRO A 52 -21.37 26.38 6.82
C PRO A 52 -22.76 27.02 6.71
N PRO A 53 -23.60 26.58 5.74
CA PRO A 53 -24.97 27.07 5.65
C PRO A 53 -25.72 26.87 6.97
N GLU A 54 -26.60 27.80 7.32
CA GLU A 54 -27.40 27.71 8.55
C GLU A 54 -28.23 26.42 8.58
N GLU A 55 -28.89 26.09 7.47
CA GLU A 55 -29.69 24.86 7.36
C GLU A 55 -28.84 23.59 7.61
N ALA A 56 -27.61 23.56 7.11
CA ALA A 56 -26.68 22.47 7.38
C ALA A 56 -26.29 22.40 8.86
N SER A 57 -26.05 23.55 9.48
CA SER A 57 -25.72 23.66 10.91
C SER A 57 -26.88 23.20 11.80
N LEU A 58 -28.12 23.55 11.44
CA LEU A 58 -29.33 23.09 12.13
C LEU A 58 -29.53 21.58 12.00
N LYS A 59 -29.33 21.01 10.80
CA LYS A 59 -29.38 19.54 10.61
C LYS A 59 -28.33 18.82 11.43
N MET A 60 -27.13 19.37 11.50
CA MET A 60 -26.04 18.84 12.31
C MET A 60 -26.35 18.89 13.82
N LEU A 61 -26.99 19.96 14.31
CA LEU A 61 -27.49 20.04 15.69
C LEU A 61 -28.62 19.04 15.95
N ALA A 62 -29.60 18.94 15.05
CA ALA A 62 -30.69 17.98 15.18
C ALA A 62 -30.17 16.53 15.22
N TRP A 63 -29.21 16.20 14.35
CA TRP A 63 -28.51 14.91 14.37
C TRP A 63 -27.79 14.67 15.70
N ASN A 64 -27.13 15.69 16.27
CA ASN A 64 -26.49 15.57 17.58
C ASN A 64 -27.50 15.28 18.69
N ASP A 65 -28.66 15.93 18.67
CA ASP A 65 -29.70 15.73 19.68
C ASP A 65 -30.31 14.33 19.57
N GLU A 66 -30.58 13.85 18.35
CA GLU A 66 -31.17 12.54 18.08
C GLU A 66 -30.16 11.39 18.31
N GLU A 67 -28.98 11.49 17.71
CA GLU A 67 -28.02 10.40 17.67
C GLU A 67 -27.07 10.40 18.86
N LEU A 68 -26.69 11.57 19.37
CA LEU A 68 -25.72 11.69 20.46
C LEU A 68 -26.37 12.13 21.77
N GLY A 69 -27.69 12.27 21.83
CA GLY A 69 -28.39 12.74 23.03
C GLY A 69 -27.94 14.13 23.47
N GLY A 70 -27.51 14.97 22.52
CA GLY A 70 -26.98 16.30 22.81
C GLY A 70 -25.47 16.33 23.12
N GLU A 71 -24.82 15.20 23.38
CA GLU A 71 -23.48 15.17 23.99
C GLU A 71 -22.35 15.77 23.12
N GLY A 72 -22.53 15.83 21.80
CA GLY A 72 -21.55 16.42 20.88
C GLY A 72 -21.49 17.95 20.94
N PHE A 73 -22.44 18.62 21.59
CA PHE A 73 -22.49 20.07 21.71
C PHE A 73 -22.54 20.50 23.18
N VAL A 74 -21.69 21.46 23.55
CA VAL A 74 -21.71 22.06 24.88
C VAL A 74 -22.52 23.36 24.82
N PRO A 75 -23.64 23.48 25.56
CA PRO A 75 -24.39 24.72 25.63
C PRO A 75 -23.49 25.88 26.07
N TRP A 76 -23.55 26.99 25.35
CA TRP A 76 -22.76 28.17 25.66
C TRP A 76 -23.13 28.71 27.04
N LYS A 77 -22.09 28.98 27.84
CA LYS A 77 -22.23 29.60 29.16
C LYS A 77 -21.25 30.75 29.32
N SER A 78 -21.71 31.79 29.99
CA SER A 78 -20.87 32.91 30.40
C SER A 78 -19.76 32.42 31.34
N PHE A 79 -18.56 32.95 31.16
CA PHE A 79 -17.39 32.67 31.99
C PHE A 79 -16.55 33.93 32.15
N ASP A 80 -16.18 34.26 33.39
CA ASP A 80 -15.30 35.40 33.68
C ASP A 80 -13.84 34.95 33.66
N HIS A 81 -13.17 35.14 32.52
CA HIS A 81 -11.78 34.75 32.32
C HIS A 81 -10.84 35.77 32.98
N PRO A 82 -9.84 35.33 33.79
CA PRO A 82 -8.97 36.24 34.55
C PRO A 82 -8.24 37.31 33.74
N GLN A 83 -7.96 37.03 32.46
CA GLN A 83 -7.25 37.95 31.56
C GLN A 83 -8.12 38.57 30.46
N LEU A 84 -9.22 37.92 30.09
CA LEU A 84 -10.03 38.31 28.92
C LEU A 84 -11.35 38.98 29.31
N GLY A 85 -11.68 38.99 30.60
CA GLY A 85 -12.99 39.43 31.08
C GLY A 85 -14.07 38.41 30.73
N ARG A 86 -15.30 38.89 30.51
CA ARG A 86 -16.46 38.05 30.25
C ARG A 86 -16.40 37.45 28.84
N ILE A 87 -16.33 36.12 28.78
CA ILE A 87 -16.35 35.32 27.54
C ILE A 87 -17.46 34.26 27.61
N GLU A 88 -17.65 33.52 26.53
CA GLU A 88 -18.54 32.36 26.48
C GLU A 88 -17.73 31.08 26.23
N LEU A 89 -18.10 29.99 26.91
CA LEU A 89 -17.52 28.67 26.74
C LEU A 89 -18.62 27.71 26.27
N GLY A 90 -18.37 26.99 25.19
CA GLY A 90 -19.35 26.08 24.61
C GLY A 90 -18.99 25.69 23.18
N GLY A 91 -19.99 25.22 22.45
CA GLY A 91 -19.87 24.81 21.05
C GLY A 91 -19.60 23.31 20.89
N TRP A 92 -19.23 22.95 19.66
CA TRP A 92 -19.00 21.56 19.28
C TRP A 92 -17.80 20.93 19.99
N LYS A 93 -17.95 19.69 20.46
CA LYS A 93 -16.83 18.81 20.82
C LYS A 93 -16.14 18.30 19.56
N THR A 94 -15.43 19.20 18.87
CA THR A 94 -14.89 18.98 17.51
C THR A 94 -14.09 17.70 17.36
N LYS A 95 -13.37 17.27 18.40
CA LYS A 95 -12.57 16.03 18.39
C LYS A 95 -13.41 14.78 18.12
N PHE A 96 -14.62 14.71 18.66
CA PHE A 96 -15.51 13.53 18.64
C PHE A 96 -16.75 13.75 17.78
N THR A 97 -16.76 14.81 16.97
CA THR A 97 -17.86 15.15 16.07
C THR A 97 -17.34 15.42 14.68
N PHE A 98 -16.40 16.34 14.50
CA PHE A 98 -15.87 16.70 13.18
C PHE A 98 -14.63 15.90 12.79
N GLN A 99 -13.64 15.81 13.69
CA GLN A 99 -12.35 15.20 13.37
C GLN A 99 -12.38 13.67 13.43
N ASN A 100 -13.15 13.12 14.36
CA ASN A 100 -13.33 11.67 14.51
C ASN A 100 -14.81 11.39 14.63
N SER A 101 -15.18 10.19 14.20
CA SER A 101 -16.49 9.65 14.48
C SER A 101 -16.73 9.57 15.99
N PRO A 102 -17.94 9.89 16.47
CA PRO A 102 -18.35 9.52 17.82
C PRO A 102 -18.12 8.01 18.05
N PRO A 103 -17.83 7.56 19.30
CA PRO A 103 -17.46 6.17 19.57
C PRO A 103 -18.41 5.12 18.99
N LYS A 104 -19.72 5.38 18.98
CA LYS A 104 -20.74 4.46 18.45
C LYS A 104 -20.64 4.20 16.94
N TYR A 105 -19.98 5.06 16.18
CA TYR A 105 -19.76 4.90 14.73
C TYR A 105 -18.35 4.40 14.39
N LEU A 106 -17.45 4.34 15.38
CA LEU A 106 -16.03 4.07 15.16
C LEU A 106 -15.80 2.70 14.51
N GLU A 107 -16.51 1.66 14.95
CA GLU A 107 -16.37 0.31 14.40
C GLU A 107 -16.69 0.28 12.90
N ALA A 108 -17.78 0.91 12.47
CA ALA A 108 -18.19 0.96 11.08
C ALA A 108 -17.19 1.74 10.20
N GLU A 109 -16.57 2.81 10.74
CA GLU A 109 -15.53 3.53 10.02
C GLU A 109 -14.22 2.74 9.92
N CYS A 110 -13.80 2.08 11.02
CA CYS A 110 -12.66 1.18 11.02
C CYS A 110 -12.84 0.04 10.02
N GLU A 111 -14.03 -0.56 9.93
CA GLU A 111 -14.30 -1.66 8.99
C GLU A 111 -14.03 -1.25 7.54
N LYS A 112 -14.50 -0.07 7.12
CA LYS A 112 -14.27 0.46 5.75
C LYS A 112 -12.77 0.64 5.49
N LEU A 113 -12.05 1.23 6.43
CA LEU A 113 -10.60 1.43 6.34
C LEU A 113 -9.85 0.10 6.31
N THR A 114 -10.25 -0.88 7.12
CA THR A 114 -9.67 -2.23 7.11
C THR A 114 -9.87 -2.90 5.76
N ARG A 115 -11.08 -2.84 5.18
CA ARG A 115 -11.35 -3.39 3.85
C ARG A 115 -10.46 -2.75 2.78
N PHE A 116 -10.31 -1.43 2.81
CA PHE A 116 -9.39 -0.72 1.91
C PHE A 116 -7.94 -1.20 2.11
N ALA A 117 -7.46 -1.23 3.35
CA ALA A 117 -6.09 -1.63 3.66
C ALA A 117 -5.79 -3.07 3.23
N LEU A 118 -6.70 -4.02 3.49
CA LEU A 118 -6.58 -5.41 3.04
C LEU A 118 -6.61 -5.52 1.52
N SER A 119 -7.50 -4.78 0.85
CA SER A 119 -7.54 -4.73 -0.61
C SER A 119 -6.23 -4.19 -1.17
N HIS A 120 -5.69 -3.09 -0.61
CA HIS A 120 -4.41 -2.56 -1.04
C HIS A 120 -3.26 -3.54 -0.79
N ALA A 121 -3.18 -4.16 0.40
CA ALA A 121 -2.17 -5.16 0.71
C ALA A 121 -2.24 -6.37 -0.24
N SER A 122 -3.44 -6.78 -0.67
CA SER A 122 -3.62 -7.87 -1.64
C SER A 122 -3.03 -7.57 -3.02
N THR A 123 -2.74 -6.30 -3.31
CA THR A 123 -2.09 -5.88 -4.56
C THR A 123 -0.57 -6.03 -4.53
N ALA A 124 0.04 -6.28 -3.37
CA ALA A 124 1.48 -6.37 -3.22
C ALA A 124 2.13 -7.39 -4.19
N PRO A 125 3.39 -7.19 -4.58
CA PRO A 125 4.14 -8.21 -5.29
C PRO A 125 4.28 -9.46 -4.41
N ARG A 126 4.22 -10.64 -5.04
CA ARG A 126 4.32 -11.92 -4.34
C ARG A 126 5.17 -12.88 -5.14
N LEU A 127 6.37 -13.19 -4.64
CA LEU A 127 7.24 -14.16 -5.28
C LEU A 127 6.69 -15.57 -5.12
N ARG A 128 6.80 -16.35 -6.19
CA ARG A 128 6.76 -17.81 -6.16
C ARG A 128 8.03 -18.32 -6.83
N THR A 129 8.50 -19.46 -6.36
CA THR A 129 9.77 -20.02 -6.79
C THR A 129 9.60 -21.51 -7.07
N SER A 130 10.35 -22.00 -8.05
CA SER A 130 10.48 -23.42 -8.36
C SER A 130 11.95 -23.73 -8.53
N LEU A 131 12.46 -24.72 -7.77
CA LEU A 131 13.83 -25.18 -7.84
C LEU A 131 13.81 -26.64 -8.32
N GLN A 132 14.52 -26.91 -9.41
CA GLN A 132 14.65 -28.26 -9.97
C GLN A 132 16.12 -28.65 -10.04
N THR A 133 16.41 -29.89 -9.69
CA THR A 133 17.77 -30.45 -9.71
C THR A 133 17.78 -31.70 -10.57
N GLU A 134 18.70 -31.74 -11.52
CA GLU A 134 18.87 -32.82 -12.48
C GLU A 134 20.33 -33.31 -12.44
N GLU A 135 20.55 -34.61 -12.35
CA GLU A 135 21.90 -35.18 -12.43
C GLU A 135 22.33 -35.32 -13.89
N LEU A 136 23.43 -34.63 -14.26
CA LEU A 136 23.99 -34.67 -15.61
C LEU A 136 24.98 -35.82 -15.78
N SER A 137 25.73 -36.12 -14.72
CA SER A 137 26.70 -37.22 -14.61
C SER A 137 27.05 -37.43 -13.13
N PRO A 138 27.71 -38.53 -12.73
CA PRO A 138 28.05 -38.78 -11.32
C PRO A 138 28.73 -37.57 -10.65
N GLY A 139 28.07 -37.03 -9.62
CA GLY A 139 28.56 -35.88 -8.84
C GLY A 139 28.50 -34.54 -9.57
N LEU A 140 27.77 -34.42 -10.69
CA LEU A 140 27.56 -33.19 -11.45
C LEU A 140 26.06 -32.99 -11.70
N ARG A 141 25.52 -31.87 -11.23
CA ARG A 141 24.08 -31.59 -11.27
C ARG A 141 23.79 -30.23 -11.88
N ARG A 142 22.72 -30.16 -12.66
CA ARG A 142 22.10 -28.93 -13.15
C ARG A 142 21.01 -28.52 -12.16
N ILE A 143 21.08 -27.29 -11.67
CA ILE A 143 20.09 -26.71 -10.76
C ILE A 143 19.44 -25.54 -11.48
N GLU A 144 18.13 -25.59 -11.66
CA GLU A 144 17.34 -24.55 -12.31
C GLU A 144 16.39 -23.92 -11.31
N LEU A 145 16.52 -22.61 -11.13
CA LEU A 145 15.60 -21.79 -10.34
C LEU A 145 14.77 -20.91 -11.28
N VAL A 146 13.46 -21.02 -11.15
CA VAL A 146 12.50 -20.07 -11.73
C VAL A 146 11.91 -19.21 -10.61
N VAL A 147 11.92 -17.90 -10.79
CA VAL A 147 11.31 -16.93 -9.89
C VAL A 147 10.24 -16.15 -10.66
N GLU A 148 9.01 -16.18 -10.16
CA GLU A 148 7.87 -15.46 -10.74
C GLU A 148 7.22 -14.51 -9.72
N ASN A 149 6.66 -13.40 -10.20
CA ASN A 149 5.79 -12.54 -9.42
C ASN A 149 4.32 -12.85 -9.71
N ALA A 150 3.65 -13.52 -8.78
CA ALA A 150 2.22 -13.82 -8.83
C ALA A 150 1.33 -12.68 -8.30
N GLY A 151 1.94 -11.59 -7.82
CA GLY A 151 1.25 -10.41 -7.28
C GLY A 151 0.56 -9.55 -8.35
N TYR A 152 -0.14 -8.51 -7.90
CA TYR A 152 -0.72 -7.52 -8.83
C TYR A 152 0.32 -6.47 -9.23
N LEU A 153 0.99 -5.87 -8.25
CA LEU A 153 2.03 -4.87 -8.47
C LEU A 153 3.37 -5.53 -8.85
N PRO A 154 4.23 -4.83 -9.62
CA PRO A 154 5.56 -5.32 -9.92
C PRO A 154 6.46 -5.26 -8.67
N THR A 155 7.61 -5.94 -8.68
CA THR A 155 8.50 -6.01 -7.50
C THR A 155 9.14 -4.66 -7.13
N ASN A 156 9.18 -3.69 -8.05
CA ASN A 156 9.52 -2.30 -7.78
C ASN A 156 8.36 -1.45 -7.25
N VAL A 157 7.11 -1.96 -7.25
CA VAL A 157 5.87 -1.26 -6.87
C VAL A 157 5.50 -0.10 -7.82
N THR A 158 6.38 0.89 -7.99
CA THR A 158 6.19 2.04 -8.88
C THR A 158 7.37 2.24 -9.84
N ARG A 159 7.13 2.93 -10.96
CA ARG A 159 8.19 3.35 -11.87
C ARG A 159 9.17 4.31 -11.19
N VAL A 160 8.66 5.24 -10.38
CA VAL A 160 9.48 6.17 -9.58
C VAL A 160 10.48 5.41 -8.69
N ALA A 161 10.06 4.32 -8.05
CA ALA A 161 10.97 3.51 -7.24
C ALA A 161 12.09 2.86 -8.06
N ALA A 162 11.83 2.47 -9.32
CA ALA A 162 12.85 1.93 -10.20
C ALA A 162 13.79 3.03 -10.71
N ASP A 163 13.24 4.14 -11.22
CA ASP A 163 14.00 5.25 -11.80
C ASP A 163 14.93 5.90 -10.76
N LYS A 164 14.44 6.08 -9.53
CA LYS A 164 15.23 6.62 -8.40
C LYS A 164 16.02 5.56 -7.63
N LYS A 165 16.01 4.29 -8.07
CA LYS A 165 16.69 3.14 -7.42
C LYS A 165 16.32 2.94 -5.93
N LEU A 166 15.06 3.23 -5.58
CA LEU A 166 14.50 3.10 -4.22
C LEU A 166 13.99 1.68 -3.91
N ALA A 167 13.83 0.84 -4.93
CA ALA A 167 13.53 -0.57 -4.78
C ALA A 167 14.72 -1.40 -5.27
N LYS A 168 15.15 -2.37 -4.46
CA LYS A 168 16.16 -3.33 -4.90
C LYS A 168 15.55 -4.32 -5.92
N PRO A 169 16.29 -4.70 -6.96
CA PRO A 169 15.89 -5.77 -7.86
C PRO A 169 15.80 -7.11 -7.13
N VAL A 170 15.21 -8.10 -7.79
CA VAL A 170 15.17 -9.47 -7.28
C VAL A 170 16.58 -10.05 -7.37
N GLY A 171 17.16 -10.37 -6.21
CA GLY A 171 18.47 -10.99 -6.10
C GLY A 171 18.35 -12.45 -5.68
N VAL A 172 19.27 -13.28 -6.15
CA VAL A 172 19.36 -14.70 -5.83
C VAL A 172 20.76 -15.01 -5.37
N THR A 173 20.88 -15.75 -4.27
CA THR A 173 22.15 -16.27 -3.76
C THR A 173 22.05 -17.78 -3.60
N ILE A 174 23.06 -18.51 -4.06
CA ILE A 174 23.22 -19.94 -3.82
C ILE A 174 24.42 -20.20 -2.90
N GLU A 175 24.18 -20.91 -1.81
CA GLU A 175 25.21 -21.37 -0.88
C GLU A 175 25.48 -22.86 -1.09
N LEU A 176 26.76 -23.20 -1.22
CA LEU A 176 27.22 -24.56 -1.48
C LEU A 176 27.81 -25.19 -0.21
N PRO A 177 27.66 -26.51 -0.04
CA PRO A 177 28.31 -27.22 1.06
C PRO A 177 29.83 -27.31 0.86
N PRO A 178 30.61 -27.51 1.94
CA PRO A 178 32.06 -27.71 1.84
C PRO A 178 32.40 -28.87 0.90
N GLY A 179 33.28 -28.62 -0.08
CA GLY A 179 33.69 -29.62 -1.07
C GLY A 179 32.85 -29.63 -2.35
N ALA A 180 31.74 -28.90 -2.41
CA ALA A 180 31.04 -28.61 -3.66
C ALA A 180 31.58 -27.34 -4.33
N SER A 181 31.47 -27.27 -5.66
CA SER A 181 31.90 -26.12 -6.44
C SER A 181 30.96 -25.82 -7.62
N LEU A 182 30.83 -24.53 -7.93
CA LEU A 182 30.15 -24.06 -9.14
C LEU A 182 31.05 -24.31 -10.35
N VAL A 183 30.54 -25.11 -11.29
CA VAL A 183 31.15 -25.34 -12.61
C VAL A 183 30.66 -24.30 -13.61
N SER A 184 29.41 -23.86 -13.48
CA SER A 184 28.81 -22.81 -14.32
C SER A 184 27.74 -22.04 -13.54
N GLY A 185 27.63 -20.75 -13.84
CA GLY A 185 26.74 -19.80 -13.15
C GLY A 185 27.47 -19.02 -12.04
N GLU A 186 26.83 -17.95 -11.57
CA GLU A 186 27.35 -17.08 -10.52
C GLU A 186 26.68 -17.40 -9.17
N PRO A 187 27.40 -17.32 -8.04
CA PRO A 187 26.82 -17.54 -6.72
C PRO A 187 25.76 -16.48 -6.36
N GLU A 188 25.91 -15.26 -6.89
CA GLU A 188 24.95 -14.18 -6.75
C GLU A 188 24.45 -13.72 -8.12
N VAL A 189 23.13 -13.70 -8.31
CA VAL A 189 22.49 -13.34 -9.57
C VAL A 189 21.43 -12.26 -9.34
N GLU A 190 21.49 -11.17 -10.09
CA GLU A 190 20.44 -10.15 -10.13
C GLU A 190 19.48 -10.44 -11.29
N LEU A 191 18.21 -10.73 -10.98
CA LEU A 191 17.16 -11.02 -11.96
C LEU A 191 16.41 -9.76 -12.43
N GLY A 192 16.74 -8.59 -11.89
CA GLY A 192 16.04 -7.33 -12.15
C GLY A 192 14.67 -7.25 -11.45
N HIS A 193 13.81 -6.35 -11.91
CA HIS A 193 12.44 -6.25 -11.43
C HIS A 193 11.50 -7.14 -12.25
N LEU A 194 10.55 -7.78 -11.57
CA LEU A 194 9.55 -8.64 -12.19
C LEU A 194 8.22 -7.89 -12.28
N ALA A 195 7.60 -7.92 -13.45
CA ALA A 195 6.27 -7.34 -13.63
C ALA A 195 5.22 -8.07 -12.78
N GLY A 196 4.16 -7.35 -12.41
CA GLY A 196 2.97 -7.93 -11.81
C GLY A 196 1.80 -7.91 -12.79
N ARG A 197 0.66 -8.50 -12.41
CA ARG A 197 -0.55 -8.53 -13.25
C ARG A 197 -1.05 -7.15 -13.69
N SER A 198 -0.70 -6.07 -12.99
CA SER A 198 -1.03 -4.69 -13.36
C SER A 198 -0.53 -4.28 -14.75
N ALA A 199 0.53 -4.92 -15.27
CA ALA A 199 1.05 -4.67 -16.61
C ALA A 199 0.11 -5.15 -17.73
N LEU A 200 -0.85 -6.04 -17.44
CA LEU A 200 -1.83 -6.52 -18.41
C LEU A 200 -2.93 -5.48 -18.70
N THR A 201 -3.21 -4.61 -17.73
CA THR A 201 -4.35 -3.68 -17.75
C THR A 201 -4.19 -2.48 -18.69
N GLY A 202 -3.03 -2.33 -19.34
CA GLY A 202 -2.66 -1.17 -20.17
C GLY A 202 -3.19 -1.14 -21.61
N ASN A 203 -3.95 -2.12 -22.09
CA ASN A 203 -4.32 -2.21 -23.52
C ASN A 203 -5.79 -2.61 -23.77
N ARG A 204 -6.75 -1.95 -23.14
CA ARG A 204 -8.20 -2.28 -23.25
C ARG A 204 -8.80 -2.21 -24.67
N TRP A 205 -8.14 -1.59 -25.64
CA TRP A 205 -8.59 -1.60 -27.05
C TRP A 205 -8.13 -2.86 -27.83
N LYS A 206 -7.21 -3.67 -27.29
CA LYS A 206 -6.56 -4.79 -28.01
C LYS A 206 -6.58 -6.14 -27.27
N SER A 207 -7.55 -6.40 -26.40
CA SER A 207 -7.57 -7.64 -25.60
C SER A 207 -8.76 -8.56 -25.90
N PRO A 208 -8.81 -9.27 -27.05
CA PRO A 208 -9.54 -10.53 -27.11
C PRO A 208 -9.06 -11.49 -26.01
N ALA A 209 -9.93 -12.37 -25.53
CA ALA A 209 -9.66 -13.31 -24.44
C ALA A 209 -8.39 -14.18 -24.65
N PHE A 210 -7.93 -14.33 -25.90
CA PHE A 210 -6.69 -15.04 -26.23
C PHE A 210 -5.40 -14.32 -25.75
N PHE A 211 -5.42 -13.01 -25.51
CA PHE A 211 -4.30 -12.27 -24.91
C PHE A 211 -4.35 -12.23 -23.36
N GLN A 212 -5.25 -12.99 -22.74
CA GLN A 212 -5.18 -13.22 -21.30
C GLN A 212 -3.98 -14.12 -21.02
N GLY A 213 -2.87 -13.51 -20.60
CA GLY A 213 -1.62 -14.20 -20.26
C GLY A 213 -0.90 -13.48 -19.13
N LEU A 214 0.28 -13.96 -18.75
CA LEU A 214 1.16 -13.27 -17.81
C LEU A 214 2.02 -12.26 -18.60
N PRO A 215 2.36 -11.08 -18.03
CA PRO A 215 3.28 -10.14 -18.69
C PRO A 215 4.58 -10.85 -19.06
N SER A 216 5.25 -10.51 -20.17
CA SER A 216 6.46 -11.24 -20.61
C SER A 216 7.63 -11.24 -19.61
N ASP A 217 7.64 -10.30 -18.66
CA ASP A 217 8.69 -10.04 -17.68
C ASP A 217 8.25 -10.33 -16.24
N TYR A 218 7.17 -11.09 -16.04
CA TYR A 218 6.73 -11.54 -14.71
C TYR A 218 7.63 -12.61 -14.07
N ALA A 219 8.44 -13.30 -14.87
CA ALA A 219 9.27 -14.41 -14.44
C ALA A 219 10.69 -14.33 -15.03
N ARG A 220 11.65 -14.88 -14.29
CA ARG A 220 13.05 -15.03 -14.67
C ARG A 220 13.57 -16.38 -14.22
N GLN A 221 14.59 -16.86 -14.93
CA GLN A 221 15.24 -18.13 -14.64
C GLN A 221 16.74 -17.91 -14.47
N THR A 222 17.35 -18.70 -13.61
CA THR A 222 18.80 -18.86 -13.50
C THR A 222 19.14 -20.33 -13.37
N VAL A 223 20.29 -20.72 -13.91
CA VAL A 223 20.74 -22.11 -13.96
C VAL A 223 22.18 -22.17 -13.47
N TRP A 224 22.44 -23.14 -12.61
CA TRP A 224 23.78 -23.47 -12.15
C TRP A 224 24.13 -24.90 -12.55
N VAL A 225 25.42 -25.13 -12.74
CA VAL A 225 25.98 -26.49 -12.79
C VAL A 225 26.92 -26.62 -11.60
N VAL A 226 26.62 -27.56 -10.71
CA VAL A 226 27.35 -27.76 -9.46
C VAL A 226 27.96 -29.15 -9.45
N ARG A 227 29.22 -29.22 -9.01
CA ARG A 227 29.93 -30.46 -8.74
C ARG A 227 30.05 -30.69 -7.24
N GLY A 228 29.75 -31.89 -6.78
CA GLY A 228 29.82 -32.25 -5.36
C GLY A 228 28.50 -32.86 -4.85
N GLU A 229 28.45 -33.12 -3.55
CA GLU A 229 27.32 -33.73 -2.84
C GLU A 229 26.95 -32.89 -1.61
N GLY A 230 25.73 -33.05 -1.13
CA GLY A 230 25.24 -32.42 0.09
C GLY A 230 24.18 -31.34 -0.15
N PRO A 231 23.65 -30.72 0.92
CA PRO A 231 22.58 -29.75 0.81
C PRO A 231 23.07 -28.42 0.27
N ILE A 232 22.29 -27.83 -0.65
CA ILE A 232 22.42 -26.44 -1.08
C ILE A 232 21.27 -25.61 -0.53
N GLU A 233 21.54 -24.34 -0.26
CA GLU A 233 20.55 -23.35 0.11
C GLU A 233 20.50 -22.26 -0.97
N VAL A 234 19.30 -21.92 -1.41
CA VAL A 234 19.05 -20.86 -2.39
C VAL A 234 18.14 -19.82 -1.75
N GLU A 235 18.64 -18.60 -1.61
CA GLU A 235 17.88 -17.46 -1.10
C GLU A 235 17.48 -16.52 -2.24
N VAL A 236 16.19 -16.20 -2.33
CA VAL A 236 15.63 -15.23 -3.27
C VAL A 236 15.13 -14.02 -2.50
N ARG A 237 15.78 -12.87 -2.70
CA ARG A 237 15.42 -11.58 -2.09
C ARG A 237 14.65 -10.73 -3.10
N GLY A 238 13.36 -10.52 -2.87
CA GLY A 238 12.46 -9.84 -3.79
C GLY A 238 12.39 -8.31 -3.68
N GLY A 239 13.34 -7.67 -2.99
CA GLY A 239 13.27 -6.24 -2.66
C GLY A 239 12.06 -5.92 -1.78
N ARG A 240 10.94 -5.53 -2.41
CA ARG A 240 9.64 -5.27 -1.74
C ARG A 240 8.69 -6.47 -1.72
N ALA A 241 9.10 -7.60 -2.28
CA ALA A 241 8.30 -8.83 -2.37
C ALA A 241 8.68 -9.89 -1.31
N GLY A 242 9.45 -9.51 -0.29
CA GLY A 242 9.92 -10.40 0.78
C GLY A 242 11.11 -11.28 0.36
N THR A 243 11.39 -12.30 1.16
CA THR A 243 12.47 -13.27 0.94
C THR A 243 11.92 -14.69 0.97
N THR A 244 12.38 -15.53 0.06
CA THR A 244 12.08 -16.98 0.03
C THR A 244 13.37 -17.76 0.08
N ARG A 245 13.42 -18.84 0.87
CA ARG A 245 14.56 -19.76 0.97
C ARG A 245 14.14 -21.14 0.52
N LEU A 246 15.00 -21.80 -0.24
CA LEU A 246 14.78 -23.10 -0.84
C LEU A 246 15.99 -23.97 -0.54
N ASN A 247 15.74 -25.24 -0.24
CA ASN A 247 16.81 -26.21 -0.04
C ASN A 247 16.66 -27.32 -1.06
N SER A 248 17.79 -27.79 -1.61
CA SER A 248 17.85 -29.01 -2.42
C SER A 248 19.05 -29.83 -1.96
N LEU A 249 18.99 -31.13 -2.19
CA LEU A 249 20.17 -31.96 -2.15
C LEU A 249 20.85 -31.91 -3.52
N LEU A 250 22.17 -31.80 -3.52
CA LEU A 250 23.02 -32.28 -4.59
C LEU A 250 22.93 -33.80 -4.49
#